data_AF-A0A1C1CRT4-F1
#
_entry.id   AF-A0A1C1CRT4-F1
#
_cell.length_a   1.000
_cell.length_b   1.000
_cell.length_c   1.000
_cell.angle_alpha   90.00
_cell.angle_beta   90.00
_cell.angle_gamma   90.00
#
_symmetry.space_group_name_H-M   'P 1'
#
loop_
_entity.id
_entity.type
_entity.pdbx_description
1 polymer ?
#
loop_
_entity_poly.entity_id
_entity_poly.type
_entity_poly.pdbx_seq_one_letter_code
_entity_poly.pdbx_strand_id
1 'polypeptide(L)'
;MTLNAFVSRLFRADLITWIRFPIWTIRDSVELPDDPPPIDLKECRVRASAQWLENCSPMVLKTMRDTKPSESERRALCSLNFRGENSFSVLRWYWWKRRLMALALQDEFREEAIQAARRAVQAMDSAEEGLAPGTPEN
;
A
#
# COMPACT_ATOMS: atom_id res chain seq x y z
N MET A 1 -5.63 -19.00 -3.48
CA MET A 1 -4.86 -18.30 -2.43
C MET A 1 -3.56 -17.82 -3.06
N THR A 2 -3.42 -16.52 -3.31
CA THR A 2 -2.31 -15.92 -4.06
C THR A 2 -1.11 -15.64 -3.15
N LEU A 3 0.13 -15.72 -3.67
CA LEU A 3 1.39 -15.50 -2.95
C LEU A 3 1.35 -14.24 -2.04
N ASN A 4 0.76 -13.14 -2.51
CA ASN A 4 0.59 -11.91 -1.72
C ASN A 4 -0.19 -12.12 -0.41
N ALA A 5 -1.26 -12.93 -0.41
CA ALA A 5 -2.01 -13.22 0.80
C ALA A 5 -1.22 -14.06 1.81
N PHE A 6 -0.37 -14.97 1.32
CA PHE A 6 0.50 -15.77 2.20
C PHE A 6 1.63 -14.91 2.78
N VAL A 7 2.34 -14.18 1.92
CA VAL A 7 3.50 -13.37 2.32
C VAL A 7 3.07 -12.20 3.21
N SER A 8 1.91 -11.58 2.96
CA SER A 8 1.38 -10.52 3.86
C SER A 8 1.07 -11.03 5.26
N ARG A 9 0.59 -12.27 5.40
CA ARG A 9 0.39 -12.89 6.72
C ARG A 9 1.71 -13.21 7.42
N LEU A 10 2.73 -13.67 6.68
CA LEU A 10 4.07 -13.87 7.24
C LEU A 10 4.67 -12.55 7.74
N PHE A 11 4.52 -11.48 6.95
CA PHE A 11 4.98 -10.14 7.33
C PHE A 11 4.24 -9.61 8.56
N ARG A 12 2.91 -9.79 8.60
CA ARG A 12 2.10 -9.45 9.78
C ARG A 12 2.51 -10.23 11.03
N ALA A 13 2.92 -11.49 10.88
CA ALA A 13 3.40 -12.34 11.96
C ALA A 13 4.87 -12.06 12.35
N ASP A 14 5.50 -11.03 11.78
CA ASP A 14 6.89 -10.64 12.00
C ASP A 14 7.91 -11.76 11.67
N LEU A 15 7.51 -12.70 10.81
CA LEU A 15 8.37 -13.80 10.35
C LEU A 15 9.28 -13.37 9.20
N ILE A 16 8.97 -12.24 8.55
CA ILE A 16 9.79 -11.62 7.50
C ILE A 16 9.76 -10.10 7.66
N THR A 17 10.90 -9.44 7.40
CA THR A 17 11.04 -7.97 7.46
C THR A 17 11.09 -7.32 6.08
N TRP A 18 10.60 -8.02 5.05
CA TRP A 18 10.75 -7.61 3.64
C TRP A 18 9.77 -6.52 3.22
N ILE A 19 9.94 -5.30 3.75
CA ILE A 19 9.08 -4.13 3.47
C ILE A 19 9.01 -3.76 1.97
N ARG A 20 9.96 -4.23 1.16
CA ARG A 20 9.97 -3.99 -0.30
C ARG A 20 8.75 -4.59 -1.01
N PHE A 21 8.28 -5.77 -0.57
CA PHE A 21 7.15 -6.45 -1.21
C PHE A 21 5.83 -5.69 -1.12
N PRO A 22 5.37 -5.22 0.06
CA PRO A 22 4.15 -4.43 0.13
C PRO A 22 4.27 -3.17 -0.74
N ILE A 23 5.40 -2.47 -0.70
CA ILE A 23 5.57 -1.22 -1.45
C ILE A 23 5.56 -1.45 -2.95
N TRP A 24 6.26 -2.46 -3.45
CA TRP A 24 6.21 -2.80 -4.88
C TRP A 24 4.80 -3.20 -5.31
N THR A 25 4.11 -4.00 -4.51
CA THR A 25 2.75 -4.45 -4.85
C THR A 25 1.78 -3.28 -4.91
N ILE A 26 1.83 -2.38 -3.91
CA ILE A 26 0.99 -1.19 -3.87
C ILE A 26 1.35 -0.29 -5.06
N ARG A 27 2.64 0.03 -5.26
CA ARG A 27 3.10 0.82 -6.41
C ARG A 27 2.54 0.30 -7.73
N ASP A 28 2.66 -0.99 -7.99
CA ASP A 28 2.23 -1.58 -9.26
C ASP A 28 0.71 -1.51 -9.48
N SER A 29 -0.08 -1.25 -8.43
CA SER A 29 -1.53 -1.08 -8.51
C SER A 29 -1.98 0.38 -8.70
N VAL A 30 -1.31 1.35 -8.06
CA VAL A 30 -1.78 2.75 -8.01
C VAL A 30 -0.86 3.75 -8.74
N GLU A 31 0.42 3.43 -8.86
CA GLU A 31 1.43 4.21 -9.60
C GLU A 31 1.65 3.63 -11.00
N LEU A 32 0.56 3.29 -11.68
CA LEU A 32 0.60 2.75 -13.03
C LEU A 32 1.19 3.76 -14.02
N PRO A 33 1.96 3.29 -15.02
CA PRO A 33 2.49 4.13 -16.09
C PRO A 33 1.38 4.64 -17.01
N ASP A 34 1.75 5.57 -17.90
CA ASP A 34 0.83 6.23 -18.85
C ASP A 34 0.12 5.26 -19.80
N ASP A 35 0.69 4.07 -20.02
CA ASP A 35 0.06 2.97 -20.73
C ASP A 35 -0.46 1.92 -19.72
N PRO A 36 -1.73 2.04 -19.27
CA PRO A 36 -2.24 1.21 -18.20
C PRO A 36 -2.41 -0.24 -18.68
N PRO A 37 -2.15 -1.23 -17.80
CA PRO A 37 -2.34 -2.63 -18.12
C PRO A 37 -3.83 -2.93 -18.41
N PRO A 38 -4.13 -4.09 -19.04
CA PRO A 38 -5.50 -4.56 -19.19
C PRO A 38 -6.27 -4.53 -17.87
N ILE A 39 -7.58 -4.25 -17.95
CA ILE A 39 -8.45 -4.04 -16.78
C ILE A 39 -8.36 -5.20 -15.77
N ASP A 40 -8.34 -6.45 -16.27
CA ASP A 40 -8.20 -7.65 -15.42
C ASP A 40 -6.92 -7.65 -14.59
N LEU A 41 -5.80 -7.22 -15.19
CA LEU A 41 -4.53 -7.13 -14.50
C LEU A 41 -4.54 -5.98 -13.49
N LYS A 42 -5.13 -4.85 -13.85
CA LYS A 42 -5.31 -3.70 -12.95
C LYS A 42 -6.10 -4.09 -11.69
N GLU A 43 -7.22 -4.76 -11.88
CA GLU A 43 -8.06 -5.28 -10.78
C GLU A 43 -7.35 -6.34 -9.93
N CYS A 44 -6.57 -7.22 -10.55
CA CYS A 44 -5.77 -8.21 -9.82
C CYS A 44 -4.74 -7.52 -8.91
N ARG A 45 -4.07 -6.48 -9.40
CA ARG A 45 -3.10 -5.70 -8.62
C ARG A 45 -3.75 -4.91 -7.49
N VAL A 46 -4.95 -4.37 -7.71
CA VAL A 46 -5.74 -3.72 -6.64
C VAL A 46 -6.09 -4.73 -5.55
N ARG A 47 -6.57 -5.92 -5.91
CA ARG A 47 -6.84 -6.99 -4.96
C ARG A 47 -5.59 -7.42 -4.19
N ALA A 48 -4.44 -7.53 -4.87
CA ALA A 48 -3.17 -7.85 -4.23
C ALA A 48 -2.75 -6.77 -3.22
N SER A 49 -2.91 -5.50 -3.57
CA SER A 49 -2.60 -4.38 -2.68
C SER A 49 -3.52 -4.32 -1.47
N ALA A 50 -4.81 -4.63 -1.66
CA ALA A 50 -5.75 -4.76 -0.55
C ALA A 50 -5.29 -5.82 0.45
N GLN A 51 -4.80 -6.99 0.00
CA GLN A 51 -4.27 -8.01 0.92
C GLN A 51 -3.09 -7.51 1.76
N TRP A 52 -2.19 -6.72 1.17
CA TRP A 52 -1.09 -6.11 1.92
C TRP A 52 -1.57 -5.05 2.91
N LEU A 53 -2.49 -4.19 2.49
CA LEU A 53 -2.99 -3.12 3.34
C LEU A 53 -3.85 -3.65 4.49
N GLU A 54 -4.73 -4.63 4.23
CA GLU A 54 -5.57 -5.26 5.26
C GLU A 54 -4.72 -5.95 6.35
N ASN A 55 -3.56 -6.50 5.99
CA ASN A 55 -2.73 -7.26 6.94
C ASN A 55 -1.57 -6.45 7.54
N CYS A 56 -1.07 -5.44 6.82
CA CYS A 56 0.22 -4.83 7.12
C CYS A 56 0.18 -3.30 7.18
N SER A 57 -0.98 -2.64 6.98
CA SER A 57 -1.06 -1.16 6.96
C SER A 57 -0.38 -0.48 8.15
N PRO A 58 -0.58 -0.90 9.42
CA PRO A 58 0.07 -0.25 10.55
C PRO A 58 1.60 -0.33 10.47
N MET A 59 2.13 -1.49 10.07
CA MET A 59 3.57 -1.70 9.96
C MET A 59 4.17 -0.93 8.79
N VAL A 60 3.49 -0.90 7.64
CA VAL A 60 3.91 -0.11 6.48
C VAL A 60 3.94 1.37 6.83
N LEU A 61 2.86 1.91 7.41
CA LEU A 61 2.78 3.32 7.79
C LEU A 61 3.82 3.68 8.84
N LYS A 62 3.99 2.85 9.88
CA LYS A 62 5.02 3.04 10.91
C LYS A 62 6.41 3.08 10.29
N THR A 63 6.72 2.13 9.40
CA THR A 63 8.03 2.10 8.75
C THR A 63 8.23 3.36 7.91
N MET A 64 7.23 3.77 7.10
CA MET A 64 7.29 5.00 6.29
C MET A 64 7.41 6.29 7.10
N ARG A 65 6.98 6.29 8.38
CA ARG A 65 7.15 7.41 9.31
C ARG A 65 8.52 7.41 9.99
N ASP A 66 8.92 6.26 10.52
CA ASP A 66 9.99 6.19 11.53
C ASP A 66 11.34 5.78 10.94
N THR A 67 11.35 5.17 9.75
CA THR A 67 12.55 4.60 9.14
C THR A 67 13.03 5.44 7.97
N LYS A 68 14.31 5.84 8.00
CA LYS A 68 14.99 6.37 6.81
C LYS A 68 15.47 5.20 5.94
N PRO A 69 15.03 5.09 4.68
CA PRO A 69 15.48 4.03 3.78
C PRO A 69 16.99 4.14 3.54
N SER A 70 17.68 3.00 3.49
CA SER A 70 19.04 2.93 3.00
C SER A 70 19.11 3.40 1.54
N GLU A 71 20.30 3.80 1.09
CA GLU A 71 20.49 4.22 -0.31
C GLU A 71 20.11 3.13 -1.32
N SER A 72 20.34 1.85 -0.98
CA SER A 72 19.87 0.70 -1.77
C SER A 72 18.34 0.68 -1.86
N GLU A 73 17.64 0.89 -0.75
CA GLU A 73 16.18 0.90 -0.71
C GLU A 73 15.59 2.10 -1.44
N ARG A 74 16.19 3.29 -1.31
CA ARG A 74 15.74 4.48 -2.07
C ARG A 74 15.75 4.19 -3.56
N ARG A 75 16.82 3.57 -4.07
CA ARG A 75 16.91 3.18 -5.48
C ARG A 75 15.89 2.11 -5.85
N ALA A 76 15.73 1.09 -5.02
CA ALA A 76 14.82 -0.02 -5.28
C ALA A 76 13.33 0.37 -5.21
N LEU A 77 12.99 1.35 -4.37
CA LEU A 77 11.61 1.79 -4.13
C LEU A 77 11.24 3.04 -4.91
N CYS A 78 12.21 3.66 -5.59
CA CYS A 78 11.99 4.79 -6.48
C CYS A 78 10.88 4.49 -7.51
N SER A 79 10.12 5.52 -7.86
CA SER A 79 9.17 5.49 -8.97
C SER A 79 9.22 6.79 -9.74
N LEU A 80 8.44 6.88 -10.83
CA LEU A 80 8.37 8.10 -11.62
C LEU A 80 7.96 9.31 -10.75
N ASN A 81 6.96 9.10 -9.88
CA ASN A 81 6.35 10.12 -9.03
C ASN A 81 7.05 10.32 -7.68
N PHE A 82 7.75 9.29 -7.17
CA PHE A 82 8.36 9.32 -5.84
C PHE A 82 9.85 8.94 -5.91
N ARG A 83 10.70 9.97 -5.89
CA ARG A 83 12.17 9.85 -5.97
C ARG A 83 12.85 10.36 -4.70
N GLY A 84 14.08 9.90 -4.47
CA GLY A 84 14.92 10.38 -3.37
C GLY A 84 14.30 10.08 -2.00
N GLU A 85 14.24 11.08 -1.12
CA GLU A 85 13.64 10.95 0.22
C GLU A 85 12.13 10.65 0.14
N ASN A 86 11.45 11.11 -0.90
CA ASN A 86 10.02 10.87 -1.08
C ASN A 86 9.70 9.42 -1.50
N SER A 87 10.70 8.63 -1.91
CA SER A 87 10.53 7.20 -2.24
C SER A 87 9.95 6.40 -1.08
N PHE A 88 10.16 6.87 0.15
CA PHE A 88 9.67 6.22 1.36
C PHE A 88 9.17 7.29 2.33
N SER A 89 7.98 7.82 2.04
CA SER A 89 7.43 8.96 2.77
C SER A 89 5.93 8.83 3.01
N VAL A 90 5.45 9.47 4.07
CA VAL A 90 4.02 9.57 4.38
C VAL A 90 3.24 10.28 3.25
N LEU A 91 3.89 11.16 2.48
CA LEU A 91 3.28 11.77 1.29
C LEU A 91 2.88 10.71 0.25
N ARG A 92 3.74 9.72 0.04
CA ARG A 92 3.47 8.60 -0.87
C ARG A 92 2.29 7.75 -0.38
N TRP A 93 2.21 7.53 0.92
CA TRP A 93 1.08 6.84 1.55
C TRP A 93 -0.26 7.53 1.26
N TYR A 94 -0.36 8.83 1.51
CA TYR A 94 -1.60 9.58 1.22
C TYR A 94 -1.93 9.61 -0.27
N TRP A 95 -0.92 9.65 -1.13
CA TRP A 95 -1.14 9.58 -2.57
C TRP A 95 -1.74 8.23 -2.98
N TRP A 96 -1.23 7.11 -2.44
CA TRP A 96 -1.80 5.78 -2.66
C TRP A 96 -3.26 5.70 -2.21
N LYS A 97 -3.57 6.21 -1.02
CA LYS A 97 -4.94 6.25 -0.48
C LYS A 97 -5.89 6.96 -1.43
N ARG A 98 -5.52 8.15 -1.91
CA ARG A 98 -6.32 8.91 -2.89
C ARG A 98 -6.54 8.15 -4.19
N ARG A 99 -5.53 7.42 -4.67
CA ARG A 99 -5.66 6.62 -5.89
C ARG A 99 -6.56 5.40 -5.69
N LEU A 100 -6.47 4.72 -4.55
CA LEU A 100 -7.39 3.63 -4.22
C LEU A 100 -8.83 4.11 -4.09
N MET A 101 -9.05 5.29 -3.48
CA MET A 101 -10.37 5.92 -3.45
C MET A 101 -10.90 6.19 -4.86
N ALA A 102 -10.08 6.74 -5.76
CA ALA A 102 -10.48 6.96 -7.15
C ALA A 102 -10.80 5.65 -7.88
N LEU A 103 -10.04 4.58 -7.63
CA LEU A 103 -10.29 3.26 -8.20
C LEU A 103 -11.57 2.62 -7.67
N ALA A 104 -11.95 2.89 -6.42
CA ALA A 104 -13.20 2.43 -5.81
C ALA A 104 -14.46 3.14 -6.35
N LEU A 105 -14.29 4.14 -7.23
CA LEU A 105 -15.35 4.88 -7.90
C LEU A 105 -15.39 4.59 -9.42
N GLN A 106 -14.55 3.70 -9.94
CA GLN A 106 -14.57 3.37 -11.37
C GLN A 106 -15.58 2.25 -11.65
N ASP A 107 -16.61 2.57 -12.43
CA ASP A 107 -17.67 1.62 -12.82
C ASP A 107 -17.17 0.50 -13.75
N GLU A 108 -16.01 0.68 -14.37
CA GLU A 108 -15.35 -0.31 -15.23
C GLU A 108 -14.83 -1.52 -14.44
N PHE A 109 -14.66 -1.37 -13.12
CA PHE A 109 -14.12 -2.42 -12.27
C PHE A 109 -15.21 -3.38 -11.83
N ARG A 110 -14.89 -4.67 -11.79
CA ARG A 110 -15.69 -5.68 -11.11
C ARG A 110 -15.86 -5.31 -9.63
N GLU A 111 -17.02 -5.65 -9.10
CA GLU A 111 -17.40 -5.34 -7.72
C GLU A 111 -16.37 -5.87 -6.72
N GLU A 112 -15.76 -7.04 -6.95
CA GLU A 112 -14.74 -7.59 -6.06
C GLU A 112 -13.48 -6.72 -5.98
N ALA A 113 -13.11 -6.06 -7.07
CA ALA A 113 -11.98 -5.16 -7.13
C ALA A 113 -12.31 -3.81 -6.48
N ILE A 114 -13.52 -3.28 -6.69
CA ILE A 114 -14.04 -2.09 -6.00
C ILE A 114 -14.04 -2.32 -4.48
N GLN A 115 -14.59 -3.44 -4.03
CA GLN A 115 -14.63 -3.80 -2.62
C GLN A 115 -13.24 -4.00 -2.03
N ALA A 116 -12.30 -4.55 -2.80
CA ALA A 116 -10.91 -4.64 -2.38
C ALA A 116 -10.27 -3.25 -2.20
N ALA A 117 -10.51 -2.31 -3.12
CA ALA A 117 -10.03 -0.94 -2.98
C ALA A 117 -10.64 -0.25 -1.73
N ARG A 118 -11.93 -0.46 -1.46
CA ARG A 118 -12.60 0.07 -0.26
C ARG A 118 -12.00 -0.48 1.04
N ARG A 119 -11.81 -1.80 1.13
CA ARG A 119 -11.16 -2.43 2.30
C ARG A 119 -9.73 -1.94 2.49
N ALA A 120 -9.00 -1.76 1.39
CA ALA A 120 -7.66 -1.20 1.42
C ALA A 120 -7.65 0.20 2.05
N VAL A 121 -8.53 1.09 1.58
CA VAL A 121 -8.67 2.46 2.14
C VAL A 121 -9.05 2.41 3.62
N GLN A 122 -10.03 1.60 4.00
CA GLN A 122 -10.45 1.46 5.40
C GLN A 122 -9.32 0.97 6.30
N ALA A 123 -8.49 0.03 5.81
CA ALA A 123 -7.31 -0.43 6.55
C ALA A 123 -6.25 0.67 6.69
N MET A 124 -6.13 1.54 5.69
CA MET A 124 -5.24 2.70 5.76
C MET A 124 -5.74 3.74 6.78
N ASP A 125 -7.04 4.04 6.78
CA ASP A 125 -7.69 4.91 7.78
C ASP A 125 -7.44 4.39 9.21
N SER A 126 -7.73 3.11 9.43
CA SER A 126 -7.55 2.46 10.74
C SER A 126 -6.09 2.51 11.21
N ALA A 127 -5.14 2.36 10.29
CA ALA A 127 -3.71 2.46 10.61
C ALA A 127 -3.28 3.88 10.95
N GLU A 128 -3.85 4.90 10.28
CA GLU A 128 -3.60 6.31 10.58
C GLU A 128 -4.13 6.69 11.97
N GLU A 129 -5.34 6.23 12.32
CA GLU A 129 -5.96 6.43 13.64
C GLU A 129 -5.18 5.74 14.75
N GLY A 130 -4.78 4.48 14.56
CA GLY A 130 -4.00 3.72 15.55
C GLY A 130 -2.58 4.25 15.79
N LEU A 131 -2.06 5.09 14.87
CA LEU A 131 -0.76 5.76 14.98
C LEU A 131 -0.88 7.25 15.34
N ALA A 132 -2.09 7.76 15.60
CA ALA A 132 -2.24 9.08 16.23
C ALA A 132 -1.70 8.99 17.67
N PRO A 133 -0.92 9.96 18.16
CA PRO A 133 -0.44 9.94 19.53
C PRO A 133 -1.65 9.88 20.44
N GLY A 134 -1.76 8.77 21.18
CA GLY A 134 -2.83 8.55 22.14
C GLY A 134 -2.95 9.78 23.02
N THR A 135 -4.19 10.24 23.16
CA THR A 135 -4.60 11.20 24.18
C THR A 135 -3.95 10.76 25.49
N PRO A 136 -3.20 11.62 26.20
CA PRO A 136 -2.63 11.22 27.47
C PRO A 136 -3.79 10.84 28.39
N GLU A 137 -3.84 9.57 28.79
CA GLU A 137 -4.67 9.16 29.91
C GLU A 137 -4.14 9.93 31.13
N ASN A 138 -4.95 10.89 31.59
CA ASN A 138 -4.78 11.60 32.85
C ASN A 138 -4.92 10.64 34.03
#